data_AF-A0A3D4QZF1-F1
#
_entry.id   AF-A0A3D4QZF1-F1
#
_cell.length_a   1.000
_cell.length_b   1.000
_cell.length_c   1.000
_cell.angle_alpha   90.00
_cell.angle_beta   90.00
_cell.angle_gamma   90.00
#
_symmetry.space_group_name_H-M   'P 1'
#
loop_
_entity.id
_entity.type
_entity.pdbx_description
1 polymer ?
#
loop_
_entity_poly.entity_id
_entity_poly.type
_entity_poly.pdbx_seq_one_letter_code
_entity_poly.pdbx_strand_id
1 'polypeptide(L)'
;MNMRDQKKAEASATERMQLLAPLLAEGLDKSKAKQIKDGICQQTGLSERTLRRYLEKYHSEGFSGLKPKGKGRKTREDAIPVHIFEQAVLLRREVPSRSV
;
A
#
# COMPACT_ATOMS: atom_id res chain seq x y z
N MET A 1 -19.72 -6.04 -1.34
CA MET A 1 -18.96 -4.89 -1.87
C MET A 1 -19.97 -3.95 -2.52
N ASN A 2 -20.08 -2.70 -2.05
CA ASN A 2 -21.07 -1.77 -2.61
C ASN A 2 -20.57 -1.20 -3.95
N MET A 3 -21.46 -0.84 -4.89
CA MET A 3 -21.09 -0.21 -6.17
C MET A 3 -20.14 1.00 -6.01
N ARG A 4 -20.29 1.76 -4.91
CA ARG A 4 -19.40 2.89 -4.58
C ARG A 4 -17.96 2.46 -4.30
N ASP A 5 -17.76 1.29 -3.71
CA ASP A 5 -16.42 0.75 -3.42
C ASP A 5 -15.74 0.24 -4.69
N GLN A 6 -16.52 -0.33 -5.62
CA GLN A 6 -16.02 -0.77 -6.92
C GLN A 6 -15.53 0.41 -7.76
N LYS A 7 -16.31 1.49 -7.85
CA LYS A 7 -15.91 2.72 -8.56
C LYS A 7 -14.63 3.34 -7.98
N LYS A 8 -14.50 3.35 -6.65
CA LYS A 8 -13.27 3.82 -5.98
C LYS A 8 -12.08 2.91 -6.27
N ALA A 9 -12.28 1.59 -6.23
CA ALA A 9 -11.22 0.62 -6.54
C ALA A 9 -10.74 0.74 -7.99
N GLU A 10 -11.65 1.00 -8.92
CA GLU A 10 -11.33 1.26 -10.32
C GLU A 10 -10.59 2.57 -10.51
N ALA A 11 -11.05 3.66 -9.90
CA ALA A 11 -10.33 4.94 -9.94
C ALA A 11 -8.90 4.81 -9.43
N SER A 12 -8.69 4.09 -8.32
CA SER A 12 -7.35 3.79 -7.79
C SER A 12 -6.50 2.94 -8.75
N ALA A 13 -7.10 1.99 -9.46
CA ALA A 13 -6.38 1.19 -10.45
C ALA A 13 -5.99 2.01 -11.67
N THR A 14 -6.86 2.92 -12.12
CA THR A 14 -6.59 3.85 -13.22
C THR A 14 -5.44 4.79 -12.89
N GLU A 15 -5.43 5.37 -11.68
CA GLU A 15 -4.32 6.21 -11.22
C GLU A 15 -3.00 5.44 -11.20
N ARG A 16 -3.00 4.22 -10.66
CA ARG A 16 -1.81 3.35 -10.69
C ARG A 16 -1.36 3.01 -12.10
N MET A 17 -2.29 2.77 -13.01
CA MET A 17 -1.97 2.49 -14.41
C MET A 17 -1.32 3.71 -15.09
N GLN A 18 -1.81 4.91 -14.82
CA GLN A 18 -1.20 6.15 -15.33
C GLN A 18 0.24 6.32 -14.83
N LEU A 19 0.51 5.99 -13.57
CA LEU A 19 1.86 5.99 -13.02
C LEU A 19 2.78 4.95 -13.69
N LEU A 20 2.23 3.78 -14.03
CA LEU A 20 3.01 2.69 -14.64
C LEU A 20 3.19 2.82 -16.15
N ALA A 21 2.31 3.54 -16.85
CA ALA A 21 2.31 3.63 -18.31
C ALA A 21 3.68 3.97 -18.92
N PRO A 22 4.48 4.92 -18.38
CA PRO A 22 5.82 5.20 -18.90
C PRO A 22 6.82 4.03 -18.76
N LEU A 23 6.61 3.14 -17.78
CA LEU A 23 7.45 1.97 -17.52
C LEU A 23 7.04 0.74 -18.35
N LEU A 24 5.87 0.77 -18.97
CA LEU A 24 5.33 -0.29 -19.82
C LEU A 24 5.60 -0.07 -21.32
N ALA A 25 6.25 1.05 -21.67
CA ALA A 25 6.63 1.34 -23.05
C ALA A 25 7.57 0.27 -23.61
N GLU A 26 7.31 -0.18 -24.84
CA GLU A 26 8.15 -1.16 -25.53
C GLU A 26 9.56 -0.60 -25.80
N GLY A 27 10.58 -1.46 -25.75
CA GLY A 27 11.97 -1.06 -26.02
C GLY A 27 12.65 -0.26 -24.90
N LEU A 28 12.11 -0.27 -23.68
CA LEU A 28 12.69 0.43 -22.55
C LEU A 28 13.96 -0.27 -22.04
N ASP A 29 15.11 0.38 -22.22
CA ASP A 29 16.37 -0.10 -21.66
C ASP A 29 16.45 0.11 -20.13
N LYS A 30 17.25 -0.71 -19.44
CA LYS A 30 17.39 -0.75 -17.98
C LYS A 30 17.75 0.61 -17.38
N SER A 31 18.61 1.38 -18.05
CA SER A 31 19.03 2.71 -17.59
C SER A 31 17.88 3.72 -17.64
N LYS A 32 17.13 3.75 -18.74
CA LYS A 32 15.94 4.61 -18.90
C LYS A 32 14.84 4.21 -17.93
N ALA A 33 14.60 2.91 -17.77
CA ALA A 33 13.64 2.40 -16.79
C ALA A 33 13.96 2.86 -15.37
N LYS A 34 15.25 2.91 -15.00
CA LYS A 34 15.68 3.42 -13.70
C LYS A 34 15.40 4.92 -13.56
N GLN A 35 15.77 5.73 -14.55
CA GLN A 35 15.50 7.18 -14.53
C GLN A 35 14.01 7.49 -14.40
N ILE A 36 13.16 6.77 -15.13
CA ILE A 36 11.71 6.94 -15.07
C ILE A 36 11.19 6.55 -13.67
N LYS A 37 11.66 5.44 -13.10
CA LYS A 37 11.29 5.04 -11.73
C LYS A 37 11.67 6.11 -10.71
N ASP A 38 12.90 6.62 -10.79
CA ASP A 38 13.39 7.65 -9.88
C ASP A 38 12.54 8.91 -9.99
N GLY A 39 12.21 9.35 -11.22
CA GLY A 39 11.31 10.46 -11.47
C GLY A 39 9.92 10.27 -10.87
N ILE A 40 9.31 9.09 -11.06
CA ILE A 40 8.00 8.77 -10.48
C ILE A 40 8.08 8.78 -8.94
N CYS A 41 9.15 8.23 -8.35
CA CYS A 41 9.33 8.22 -6.89
C CYS A 41 9.41 9.65 -6.32
N GLN A 42 10.15 10.54 -6.99
CA GLN A 42 10.28 11.94 -6.58
C GLN A 42 8.96 12.70 -6.70
N GLN A 43 8.22 12.51 -7.80
CA GLN A 43 6.96 13.23 -8.05
C GLN A 43 5.81 12.78 -7.14
N THR A 44 5.74 11.48 -6.85
CA THR A 44 4.61 10.89 -6.11
C THR A 44 4.90 10.65 -4.63
N GLY A 45 6.18 10.68 -4.23
CA GLY A 45 6.63 10.25 -2.90
C GLY A 45 6.54 8.73 -2.68
N LEU A 46 6.23 7.95 -3.72
CA LEU A 46 6.20 6.48 -3.63
C LEU A 46 7.62 5.92 -3.63
N SER A 47 7.81 4.80 -2.94
CA SER A 47 9.08 4.07 -2.98
C SER A 47 9.19 3.17 -4.21
N GLU A 48 10.41 2.92 -4.67
CA GLU A 48 10.69 2.02 -5.78
C GLU A 48 10.10 0.60 -5.55
N ARG A 49 10.13 0.12 -4.29
CA ARG A 49 9.51 -1.15 -3.89
C ARG A 49 8.01 -1.19 -4.23
N THR A 50 7.30 -0.07 -4.06
CA THR A 50 5.87 0.03 -4.38
C THR A 50 5.64 -0.03 -5.89
N LEU A 51 6.46 0.67 -6.68
CA LEU A 51 6.39 0.62 -8.15
C LEU A 51 6.68 -0.79 -8.67
N ARG A 52 7.72 -1.46 -8.16
CA ARG A 52 8.04 -2.86 -8.51
C ARG A 52 6.85 -3.78 -8.21
N ARG A 53 6.27 -3.69 -7.01
CA ARG A 53 5.09 -4.48 -6.63
C ARG A 53 3.91 -4.26 -7.56
N TYR A 54 3.64 -3.01 -7.96
CA TYR A 54 2.54 -2.72 -8.89
C TYR A 54 2.81 -3.27 -10.29
N LEU A 55 4.04 -3.16 -10.80
CA LEU A 55 4.44 -3.76 -12.08
C LEU A 55 4.29 -5.28 -12.07
N GLU A 56 4.79 -5.94 -11.03
CA GLU A 56 4.65 -7.41 -10.88
C GLU A 56 3.18 -7.82 -10.89
N LYS A 57 2.34 -7.10 -10.15
CA LYS A 57 0.90 -7.35 -10.11
C LYS A 57 0.21 -7.12 -11.45
N TYR A 58 0.63 -6.08 -12.17
CA TYR A 58 0.11 -5.81 -13.51
C TYR A 58 0.53 -6.90 -14.50
N HIS A 59 1.78 -7.36 -14.45
CA HIS A 59 2.23 -8.45 -15.32
C HIS A 59 1.53 -9.79 -15.03
N SER A 60 1.20 -10.07 -13.76
CA SER A 60 0.56 -11.34 -13.38
C SER A 60 -0.97 -11.34 -13.54
N GLU A 61 -1.64 -10.22 -13.20
CA GLU A 61 -3.11 -10.14 -13.06
C GLU A 61 -3.72 -9.05 -13.97
N GLY A 62 -2.92 -8.37 -14.79
CA GLY A 62 -3.34 -7.23 -15.61
C GLY A 62 -3.85 -6.05 -14.79
N PHE A 63 -4.77 -5.28 -15.37
CA PHE A 63 -5.40 -4.14 -14.69
C PHE A 63 -6.09 -4.53 -13.38
N SER A 64 -6.61 -5.75 -13.27
CA SER A 64 -7.29 -6.24 -12.07
C SER A 64 -6.34 -6.28 -10.85
N GLY A 65 -5.06 -6.60 -11.06
CA GLY A 65 -4.03 -6.61 -10.01
C GLY A 65 -3.66 -5.23 -9.47
N LEU A 66 -4.01 -4.17 -10.20
CA LEU A 66 -3.85 -2.78 -9.74
C LEU A 66 -5.02 -2.32 -8.87
N LYS A 67 -6.16 -3.02 -8.85
CA LYS A 67 -7.26 -2.68 -7.94
C LYS A 67 -6.78 -2.87 -6.49
N PRO A 68 -7.06 -1.91 -5.57
CA PRO A 68 -6.75 -2.12 -4.17
C PRO A 68 -7.45 -3.40 -3.72
N LYS A 69 -6.71 -4.31 -3.09
CA LYS A 69 -7.32 -5.45 -2.41
C LYS A 69 -8.32 -4.84 -1.42
N GLY A 70 -9.62 -5.06 -1.67
CA GLY A 70 -10.67 -4.61 -0.76
C GLY A 70 -10.28 -5.07 0.63
N LYS A 71 -10.52 -4.24 1.67
CA LYS A 71 -10.15 -4.53 3.07
C LYS A 71 -10.40 -6.01 3.31
N GLY A 72 -9.34 -6.83 3.21
CA GLY A 72 -9.39 -8.20 3.70
C GLY A 72 -9.87 -8.00 5.10
N ARG A 73 -10.98 -8.67 5.46
CA ARG A 73 -11.61 -8.54 6.77
C ARG A 73 -10.46 -8.54 7.76
N LYS A 74 -10.05 -7.36 8.24
CA LYS A 74 -9.38 -7.28 9.51
C LYS A 74 -10.54 -7.67 10.37
N THR A 75 -10.68 -8.98 10.63
CA THR A 75 -11.16 -9.40 11.93
C THR A 75 -10.49 -8.42 12.86
N ARG A 76 -11.27 -7.47 13.36
CA ARG A 76 -10.85 -6.61 14.46
C ARG A 76 -10.81 -7.53 15.68
N GLU A 77 -10.00 -8.57 15.63
CA GLU A 77 -9.76 -9.46 16.75
C GLU A 77 -8.63 -8.91 17.61
N ASP A 78 -7.94 -7.85 17.18
CA ASP A 78 -6.88 -7.24 17.96
C ASP A 78 -7.25 -5.82 18.42
N ALA A 79 -8.49 -5.60 18.85
CA ALA A 79 -8.69 -4.56 19.85
C ALA A 79 -8.11 -5.14 21.14
N ILE A 80 -6.99 -4.58 21.62
CA ILE A 80 -6.36 -4.98 22.88
C ILE A 80 -7.48 -5.08 23.94
N PRO A 81 -7.68 -6.24 24.59
CA PRO A 81 -8.73 -6.38 25.59
C PRO A 81 -8.60 -5.30 26.67
N VAL A 82 -9.73 -4.73 27.08
CA VAL A 82 -9.76 -3.57 28.00
C VAL A 82 -8.97 -3.85 29.29
N HIS A 83 -9.05 -5.07 29.81
CA HIS A 83 -8.31 -5.48 31.02
C HIS A 83 -6.78 -5.41 30.84
N ILE A 84 -6.24 -5.73 29.65
CA ILE A 84 -4.80 -5.62 29.37
C ILE A 84 -4.39 -4.15 29.30
N PHE A 85 -5.25 -3.30 28.73
CA PHE A 85 -5.01 -1.86 28.68
C PHE A 85 -5.01 -1.24 30.09
N GLU A 86 -5.97 -1.59 30.93
CA GLU A 86 -6.06 -1.15 32.32
C GLU A 86 -4.84 -1.58 33.15
N GLN A 87 -4.40 -2.83 32.98
CA GLN A 87 -3.17 -3.33 33.62
C GLN A 87 -1.93 -2.52 33.19
N ALA A 88 -1.80 -2.20 31.90
CA ALA A 88 -0.70 -1.37 31.41
C ALA A 88 -0.74 0.06 31.98
N VAL A 89 -1.94 0.63 32.18
CA VAL A 89 -2.11 1.93 32.84
C VAL A 89 -1.69 1.88 34.31
N LEU A 90 -2.05 0.84 35.05
CA LEU A 90 -1.61 0.64 36.44
C LEU A 90 -0.09 0.50 36.54
N LEU A 91 0.51 -0.35 35.69
CA LEU A 91 1.97 -0.55 35.65
C LEU A 91 2.74 0.74 35.37
N ARG A 92 2.23 1.61 34.48
CA ARG A 92 2.83 2.94 34.23
C ARG A 92 2.75 3.88 35.42
N ARG A 93 1.70 3.77 36.24
CA ARG A 93 1.54 4.59 37.45
C ARG A 93 2.45 4.10 38.58
N GLU A 94 2.67 2.80 38.67
CA GLU A 94 3.51 2.18 39.70
C GLU A 94 5.01 2.24 39.38
N VAL A 95 5.40 2.13 38.10
CA VAL A 95 6.81 2.15 37.67
C VAL A 95 6.97 2.98 36.38
N PRO A 96 7.01 4.33 36.49
CA PRO A 96 7.03 5.23 35.32
C PRO A 96 8.28 5.10 34.42
N SER A 97 9.34 4.42 34.89
CA SER A 97 10.61 4.25 34.18
C SER A 97 10.69 3.01 33.29
N ARG A 98 9.66 2.15 33.23
CA ARG A 98 9.63 1.02 32.27
C ARG A 98 8.98 1.47 30.96
N SER A 99 9.78 1.59 29.89
CA SER A 99 9.25 1.72 28.54
C SER A 99 8.48 0.45 28.14
N VAL A 100 7.22 0.62 27.74
CA VAL A 100 6.37 -0.41 27.10
C VAL A 100 6.49 -0.27 25.60
#